data_AF-A0AA38GYC7-F1
#
_entry.id   AF-A0AA38GYC7-F1
#
_cell.length_a   1.000
_cell.length_b   1.000
_cell.length_c   1.000
_cell.angle_alpha   90.00
_cell.angle_beta   90.00
_cell.angle_gamma   90.00
#
_symmetry.space_group_name_H-M   'P 1'
#
loop_
_entity.id
_entity.type
_entity.pdbx_description
1 polymer ?
#
loop_
_entity_poly.entity_id
_entity_poly.type
_entity_poly.pdbx_seq_one_letter_code
_entity_poly.pdbx_strand_id
1 'polypeptide(L)'
;MGRGKVQLRRIQNPISRQVTFSKRKAGLLKKASELSLLCDAEVALVIFSQTGKLHEFGRPSMNRTVEKYQFVSASTGHCTQLSENVE
;
A
#
# COMPACT_ATOMS: atom_id res chain seq x y z
N MET A 1 -5.17 25.14 -9.62
CA MET A 1 -6.06 24.44 -10.56
C MET A 1 -6.68 23.22 -9.87
N GLY A 2 -8.00 23.23 -9.68
CA GLY A 2 -8.71 22.14 -9.00
C GLY A 2 -8.69 20.85 -9.81
N ARG A 3 -8.54 19.70 -9.13
CA ARG A 3 -8.66 18.37 -9.76
C ARG A 3 -10.14 18.01 -9.90
N GLY A 4 -10.58 17.63 -11.09
CA GLY A 4 -11.91 17.05 -11.30
C GLY A 4 -12.09 15.69 -10.61
N LYS A 5 -13.34 15.31 -10.36
CA LYS A 5 -13.70 13.98 -9.81
C LYS A 5 -13.29 12.89 -10.80
N VAL A 6 -12.60 11.86 -10.31
CA VAL A 6 -12.19 10.69 -11.10
C VAL A 6 -12.96 9.48 -10.61
N GLN A 7 -13.45 8.64 -11.54
CA GLN A 7 -14.11 7.36 -11.20
C GLN A 7 -13.09 6.37 -10.61
N LEU A 8 -13.48 5.62 -9.58
CA LEU A 8 -12.66 4.57 -8.97
C LEU A 8 -12.71 3.28 -9.81
N ARG A 9 -11.96 3.30 -10.91
CA ARG A 9 -11.76 2.16 -11.81
C ARG A 9 -10.34 2.17 -12.38
N ARG A 10 -9.91 1.07 -13.00
CA ARG A 10 -8.61 1.00 -13.69
C ARG A 10 -8.51 2.12 -14.74
N ILE A 11 -7.45 2.93 -14.65
CA ILE A 11 -7.15 3.96 -15.66
C ILE A 11 -6.61 3.26 -16.91
N GLN A 12 -7.32 3.38 -18.04
CA GLN A 12 -6.94 2.67 -19.27
C GLN A 12 -5.70 3.28 -19.93
N ASN A 13 -5.65 4.61 -20.04
CA ASN A 13 -4.50 5.30 -20.62
C ASN A 13 -3.23 5.05 -19.77
N PRO A 14 -2.17 4.42 -20.34
CA PRO A 14 -0.97 4.05 -19.60
C PRO A 14 -0.18 5.25 -19.09
N ILE A 15 -0.12 6.35 -19.83
CA ILE A 15 0.59 7.58 -19.44
C ILE A 15 -0.12 8.21 -18.24
N SER A 16 -1.44 8.39 -18.33
CA SER A 16 -2.25 8.92 -17.22
C SER A 16 -2.18 8.01 -15.99
N ARG A 17 -2.14 6.69 -16.20
CA ARG A 17 -2.00 5.70 -15.13
C ARG A 17 -0.65 5.81 -14.43
N GLN A 18 0.44 5.96 -15.17
CA GLN A 18 1.79 6.12 -14.61
C GLN A 18 1.90 7.41 -13.78
N VAL A 19 1.42 8.54 -14.32
CA VAL A 19 1.42 9.81 -13.59
C VAL A 19 0.56 9.73 -12.33
N THR A 20 -0.61 9.08 -12.43
CA THR A 20 -1.51 8.91 -11.29
C THR A 20 -0.89 7.99 -10.24
N PHE A 21 -0.25 6.89 -10.64
CA PHE A 21 0.47 5.99 -9.75
C PHE A 21 1.54 6.75 -8.97
N SER A 22 2.41 7.50 -9.65
CA SER A 22 3.46 8.29 -8.98
C SER A 22 2.89 9.27 -7.95
N LYS A 23 1.83 10.00 -8.30
CA LYS A 23 1.21 10.99 -7.40
C LYS A 23 0.47 10.34 -6.23
N ARG A 24 -0.31 9.29 -6.47
CA ARG A 24 -1.06 8.59 -5.42
C ARG A 24 -0.14 7.81 -4.48
N LYS A 25 0.88 7.14 -5.03
CA LYS A 25 1.92 6.46 -4.24
C LYS A 25 2.61 7.42 -3.29
N ALA A 26 3.03 8.60 -3.76
CA ALA A 26 3.65 9.61 -2.91
C ALA A 26 2.70 10.09 -1.80
N GLY A 27 1.43 10.34 -2.13
CA GLY A 27 0.42 10.72 -1.14
C GLY A 27 0.15 9.63 -0.10
N LEU A 28 0.06 8.38 -0.52
CA LEU A 28 -0.14 7.23 0.37
C LEU A 28 1.04 7.02 1.31
N LEU A 29 2.27 7.08 0.78
CA LEU A 29 3.50 7.01 1.59
C LEU A 29 3.55 8.12 2.65
N LYS A 30 3.16 9.34 2.27
CA LYS A 30 3.07 10.46 3.22
C LYS A 30 2.06 10.15 4.33
N LYS A 31 0.88 9.65 3.99
CA LYS A 31 -0.16 9.30 4.98
C LYS A 31 0.26 8.15 5.90
N ALA A 32 0.90 7.11 5.37
CA ALA A 32 1.45 6.02 6.17
C ALA A 32 2.52 6.53 7.16
N SER A 33 3.39 7.44 6.71
CA SER A 33 4.40 8.06 7.58
C SER A 33 3.79 8.98 8.64
N GLU A 34 2.80 9.80 8.27
CA GLU A 34 2.06 10.65 9.23
C GLU A 34 1.41 9.79 10.32
N LEU A 35 0.71 8.72 9.94
CA LEU A 35 0.06 7.82 10.89
C LEU A 35 1.05 7.14 11.83
N SER A 36 2.15 6.62 11.29
CA SER A 36 3.19 5.96 12.09
C SER A 36 3.81 6.91 13.11
N LEU A 37 4.05 8.18 12.73
CA LEU A 37 4.64 9.18 13.62
C LEU A 37 3.65 9.72 14.67
N LEU A 38 2.41 10.02 14.26
CA LEU A 38 1.42 10.64 15.15
C LEU A 38 0.89 9.68 16.22
N CYS A 39 0.80 8.39 15.88
CA CYS A 39 0.17 7.39 16.73
C CYS A 39 1.16 6.33 17.25
N ASP A 40 2.47 6.51 17.03
CA ASP A 40 3.52 5.53 17.34
C ASP A 40 3.16 4.11 16.84
N ALA A 41 2.58 4.05 15.64
CA ALA A 41 2.09 2.82 15.05
C ALA A 41 3.13 2.19 14.14
N GLU A 42 3.32 0.88 14.25
CA GLU A 42 4.09 0.09 13.29
C GLU A 42 3.29 -0.07 12.00
N VAL A 43 3.81 0.45 10.88
CA VAL A 43 3.11 0.44 9.59
C VAL A 43 4.07 -0.09 8.52
N ALA A 44 3.57 -1.03 7.71
CA ALA A 44 4.23 -1.55 6.52
C ALA A 44 3.33 -1.39 5.30
N LEU A 45 3.93 -1.02 4.17
CA LEU A 45 3.27 -0.86 2.88
C LEU A 45 4.15 -1.46 1.78
N VAL A 46 3.59 -2.39 1.01
CA VAL A 46 4.24 -3.04 -0.13
C VAL A 46 3.41 -2.77 -1.39
N ILE A 47 4.04 -2.27 -2.45
CA ILE A 47 3.38 -1.93 -3.70
C ILE A 47 4.21 -2.49 -4.86
N PHE A 48 3.59 -3.36 -5.66
CA PHE A 48 4.13 -3.77 -6.96
C PHE A 48 3.49 -2.94 -8.07
N SER A 49 4.32 -2.27 -8.87
CA SER A 49 3.82 -1.58 -10.06
C SER A 49 3.52 -2.59 -11.17
N GLN A 50 2.80 -2.15 -12.21
CA GLN A 50 2.60 -2.97 -13.42
C GLN A 50 3.91 -3.29 -14.16
N THR A 51 4.99 -2.57 -13.88
CA THR A 51 6.32 -2.88 -14.42
C THR A 51 7.08 -3.88 -13.56
N GLY A 52 6.45 -4.48 -12.55
CA GLY A 52 7.08 -5.39 -11.60
C GLY A 52 8.04 -4.72 -10.61
N LYS A 53 8.07 -3.38 -10.54
CA LYS A 53 8.96 -2.68 -9.60
C LYS A 53 8.35 -2.69 -8.21
N LEU A 54 9.15 -3.12 -7.23
CA LEU A 54 8.83 -3.05 -5.82
C LEU A 54 9.00 -1.62 -5.30
N HIS A 55 7.97 -1.13 -4.61
CA HIS A 55 8.03 0.06 -3.80
C HIS A 55 7.54 -0.29 -2.39
N GLU A 56 8.37 -0.02 -1.40
CA GLU A 56 8.09 -0.39 -0.03
C GLU A 56 8.29 0.77 0.94
N PHE A 57 7.59 0.68 2.06
CA PHE A 57 7.75 1.57 3.20
C PHE A 57 7.48 0.78 4.48
N GLY A 58 8.39 0.89 5.44
CA GLY A 58 8.22 0.31 6.75
C GLY A 58 8.72 1.26 7.81
N ARG A 59 7.95 1.44 8.88
CA ARG A 59 8.39 2.11 10.09
C ARG A 59 8.02 1.23 11.30
N PRO A 60 8.98 0.95 12.20
CA PRO A 60 10.38 1.41 12.22
C PRO A 60 11.30 0.71 11.19
N SER A 61 10.98 -0.51 10.75
CA SER A 61 11.65 -1.16 9.62
C SER A 61 10.69 -2.13 8.93
N MET A 62 10.85 -2.33 7.63
CA MET A 62 9.98 -3.24 6.86
C MET A 62 10.06 -4.67 7.38
N ASN A 63 11.27 -5.22 7.50
CA ASN A 63 11.48 -6.60 7.92
C ASN A 63 10.87 -6.88 9.29
N ARG A 64 11.07 -5.99 10.28
CA ARG A 64 10.52 -6.17 11.63
C ARG A 64 8.99 -6.25 11.61
N THR A 65 8.34 -5.36 10.87
CA THR A 65 6.87 -5.34 10.80
C THR A 65 6.34 -6.58 10.08
N VAL A 66 7.02 -7.05 9.02
CA VAL A 66 6.64 -8.26 8.27
C VAL A 66 6.87 -9.53 9.09
N GLU A 67 8.00 -9.67 9.77
CA GLU A 67 8.31 -10.80 10.66
C GLU A 67 7.29 -10.89 11.79
N LYS A 68 6.96 -9.76 12.42
CA LYS A 68 5.92 -9.69 13.45
C LYS A 68 4.56 -10.12 12.89
N TYR A 69 4.19 -9.67 11.69
CA TYR A 69 2.97 -10.11 11.03
C TYR A 69 2.96 -11.63 10.79
N GLN A 70 4.05 -12.20 10.28
CA GLN A 70 4.17 -13.65 10.05
C GLN A 70 4.05 -14.44 11.35
N PHE A 71 4.73 -14.01 12.40
CA PHE A 71 4.68 -14.64 13.72
C PHE A 71 3.27 -14.60 14.32
N VAL A 72 2.59 -13.44 14.26
CA VAL A 72 1.22 -13.27 14.78
C VAL A 72 0.21 -14.06 13.94
N SER A 73 0.37 -14.08 12.62
CA SER A 73 -0.51 -14.82 11.70
C SER A 73 -0.35 -16.33 11.82
N ALA A 74 0.83 -16.81 12.23
CA ALA A 74 1.07 -18.23 12.48
C ALA A 74 0.52 -18.68 13.85
N SER A 75 0.59 -17.82 14.87
CA SER A 75 0.16 -18.12 16.24
C SER A 75 -1.34 -17.89 16.46
N THR A 76 -1.91 -16.92 15.77
CA THR A 76 -3.36 -16.66 15.74
C THR A 76 -3.86 -17.35 14.48
N GLY A 77 -4.59 -18.47 14.60
CA GLY A 77 -5.15 -19.22 13.46
C GLY A 77 -6.22 -18.47 12.65
N HIS A 78 -6.05 -17.17 12.42
CA HIS A 78 -7.00 -16.29 11.77
C HIS A 78 -6.84 -16.37 10.25
N CYS A 79 -7.65 -17.27 9.71
CA CYS A 79 -8.29 -17.25 8.39
C CYS A 79 -8.23 -15.88 7.67
N THR A 80 -7.31 -15.74 6.71
CA THR A 80 -7.35 -14.71 5.68
C THR A 80 -8.34 -15.13 4.57
N GLN A 81 -9.64 -15.12 4.87
CA GLN A 81 -10.64 -14.97 3.81
C GLN A 81 -10.83 -13.49 3.51
N LEU A 82 -9.97 -12.96 2.64
CA LEU A 82 -10.31 -11.82 1.81
C LEU A 82 -10.11 -12.26 0.37
N SER A 83 -11.15 -12.94 -0.12
CA SER A 83 -11.57 -13.11 -1.51
C SER A 83 -10.45 -13.17 -2.56
N GLU A 84 -10.18 -14.40 -3.02
CA GLU A 84 -10.31 -14.67 -4.45
C GLU A 84 -11.56 -13.98 -4.96
N ASN A 85 -11.37 -12.96 -5.80
CA ASN A 85 -12.29 -12.57 -6.85
C ASN A 85 -11.42 -11.94 -7.94
N VAL A 86 -10.74 -12.83 -8.66
CA VAL A 86 -10.35 -12.58 -10.04
C VAL A 86 -11.62 -12.75 -10.87
N GLU A 87 -12.21 -11.63 -11.26
CA GLU A 87 -12.88 -11.45 -12.55
C GLU A 87 -12.74 -9.99 -13.00
#